data_AF-A0A924ZUZ5-F1
#
_entry.id   AF-A0A924ZUZ5-F1
#
_cell.length_a   1.000
_cell.length_b   1.000
_cell.length_c   1.000
_cell.angle_alpha   90.00
_cell.angle_beta   90.00
_cell.angle_gamma   90.00
#
_symmetry.space_group_name_H-M   'P 1'
#
loop_
_entity.id
_entity.type
_entity.pdbx_description
1 polymer ?
#
loop_
_entity_poly.entity_id
_entity_poly.type
_entity_poly.pdbx_seq_one_letter_code
_entity_poly.pdbx_strand_id
1 'polypeptide(L)' 'MNNPLFNEAETLRAEIAALAARMIAEDGADFGAAKRRAAKQLLGNHKIRGDVLPDNSEIEESVREYNAIFFAD' A
#
# COMPACT_ATOMS: atom_id res chain seq x y z
N MET A 1 -3.60 -23.45 12.64
CA MET A 1 -3.62 -22.34 13.61
C MET A 1 -3.72 -21.05 12.81
N ASN A 2 -4.92 -20.51 12.62
CA ASN A 2 -5.08 -19.19 11.99
C ASN A 2 -4.79 -18.16 13.09
N ASN A 3 -3.59 -17.61 13.09
CA ASN A 3 -3.24 -16.53 14.00
C ASN A 3 -3.82 -15.23 13.42
N PRO A 4 -4.88 -14.66 14.02
CA PRO A 4 -5.64 -13.55 13.43
C PRO A 4 -4.77 -12.30 13.17
N LEU A 5 -3.70 -12.14 13.96
CA LEU A 5 -2.78 -11.01 13.84
C LEU A 5 -1.97 -10.99 12.53
N PHE A 6 -1.69 -12.15 11.92
CA PHE A 6 -0.98 -12.18 10.63
C PHE A 6 -1.88 -11.71 9.49
N ASN A 7 -3.18 -12.02 9.56
CA ASN A 7 -4.16 -11.64 8.56
C ASN A 7 -4.43 -10.12 8.60
N GLU A 8 -4.50 -9.52 9.80
CA GLU A 8 -4.66 -8.07 9.95
C GLU A 8 -3.48 -7.29 9.36
N ALA A 9 -2.25 -7.74 9.60
CA ALA A 9 -1.05 -7.10 9.05
C ALA A 9 -1.00 -7.21 7.52
N GLU A 10 -1.44 -8.34 6.96
CA GLU A 10 -1.51 -8.57 5.51
C GLU A 10 -2.59 -7.71 4.85
N THR A 11 -3.79 -7.64 5.42
CA THR A 11 -4.84 -6.72 4.96
C THR A 11 -4.34 -5.28 5.00
N LEU A 12 -3.68 -4.87 6.08
CA LEU A 12 -3.18 -3.50 6.21
C LEU A 12 -2.05 -3.20 5.19
N ARG A 13 -1.15 -4.16 4.93
CA ARG A 13 -0.15 -4.04 3.85
C ARG A 13 -0.83 -3.82 2.50
N ALA A 14 -1.84 -4.62 2.18
CA ALA A 14 -2.58 -4.52 0.93
C ALA A 14 -3.28 -3.15 0.80
N GLU A 15 -3.91 -2.66 1.88
CA GLU A 15 -4.52 -1.32 1.89
C GLU A 15 -3.49 -0.20 1.69
N ILE A 16 -2.32 -0.31 2.32
CA ILE A 16 -1.21 0.65 2.14
C ILE A 16 -0.70 0.59 0.70
N ALA A 17 -0.58 -0.60 0.11
CA ALA A 17 -0.12 -0.80 -1.26
C ALA A 17 -1.11 -0.19 -2.27
N ALA A 18 -2.42 -0.43 -2.10
CA ALA A 18 -3.45 0.16 -2.94
C ALA A 18 -3.49 1.70 -2.85
N LEU A 19 -3.36 2.24 -1.63
CA LEU A 19 -3.33 3.69 -1.43
C LEU A 19 -2.05 4.32 -1.99
N ALA A 20 -0.90 3.66 -1.82
CA ALA A 20 0.35 4.08 -2.44
C ALA A 20 0.27 4.01 -3.97
N ALA A 21 -0.35 2.96 -4.52
CA ALA A 21 -0.54 2.79 -5.94
C ALA A 21 -1.34 3.92 -6.57
N ARG A 22 -2.42 4.33 -5.91
CA ARG A 22 -3.20 5.51 -6.30
C ARG A 22 -2.36 6.78 -6.33
N MET A 23 -1.55 7.04 -5.28
CA MET A 23 -0.65 8.21 -5.25
C MET A 23 0.40 8.17 -6.37
N ILE A 24 0.88 6.98 -6.75
CA ILE A 24 1.86 6.84 -7.83
C ILE A 24 1.19 7.07 -9.19
N ALA A 25 0.03 6.46 -9.42
CA ALA A 25 -0.70 6.55 -10.67
C ALA A 25 -1.30 7.94 -10.92
N GLU A 26 -1.89 8.57 -9.89
CA GLU A 26 -2.53 9.90 -10.00
C GLU A 26 -1.52 11.05 -9.82
N ASP A 27 -0.65 11.01 -8.79
CA ASP A 27 0.24 12.13 -8.44
C ASP A 27 1.68 11.95 -8.96
N GLY A 28 2.02 10.81 -9.58
CA GLY A 28 3.40 10.53 -10.01
C GLY A 28 4.40 10.41 -8.84
N ALA A 29 3.93 10.06 -7.65
CA ALA A 29 4.77 10.00 -6.44
C ALA A 29 5.82 8.87 -6.50
N ASP A 30 6.95 9.03 -5.81
CA ASP A 30 7.93 7.95 -5.62
C ASP A 30 7.40 6.86 -4.68
N PHE A 31 7.71 5.59 -4.96
CA PHE A 31 7.36 4.43 -4.12
C PHE A 31 7.63 4.65 -2.62
N GLY A 32 8.83 5.14 -2.30
CA GLY A 32 9.25 5.36 -0.91
C GLY A 32 8.45 6.46 -0.22
N ALA A 33 8.04 7.51 -0.93
CA ALA A 33 7.21 8.59 -0.39
C ALA A 33 5.75 8.15 -0.30
N ALA A 34 5.24 7.47 -1.34
CA ALA A 34 3.88 6.96 -1.43
C ALA A 34 3.56 6.00 -0.28
N LYS A 35 4.40 4.97 -0.04
CA LYS A 35 4.14 3.99 1.03
C LYS A 35 4.17 4.59 2.43
N ARG A 36 5.07 5.55 2.68
CA ARG A 36 5.13 6.26 3.97
C ARG A 36 3.91 7.16 4.17
N ARG A 37 3.46 7.86 3.13
CA ARG A 37 2.25 8.68 3.18
C ARG A 37 1.00 7.83 3.36
N ALA A 38 0.89 6.73 2.62
CA ALA A 38 -0.22 5.78 2.71
C ALA A 38 -0.30 5.14 4.11
N ALA A 39 0.82 4.61 4.61
CA ALA A 39 0.89 4.07 5.97
C ALA A 39 0.53 5.11 7.03
N LYS A 40 0.99 6.36 6.88
CA LYS A 40 0.62 7.44 7.81
C LYS A 40 -0.87 7.78 7.74
N GLN A 41 -1.51 7.71 6.57
CA GLN A 41 -2.94 7.96 6.44
C GLN A 41 -3.78 6.86 7.11
N LEU A 42 -3.37 5.60 6.96
CA LEU A 42 -4.11 4.45 7.50
C LEU A 42 -3.86 4.22 9.00
N LEU A 43 -2.60 4.30 9.46
CA LEU A 43 -2.23 4.08 10.86
C LEU A 43 -2.29 5.35 11.72
N GLY A 44 -2.35 6.54 11.11
CA GLY A 44 -2.30 7.81 11.82
C GLY A 44 -1.02 7.99 12.64
N ASN A 45 -1.18 8.33 13.92
CA ASN A 45 -0.07 8.50 14.88
C ASN A 45 0.39 7.18 15.52
N HIS A 46 -0.19 6.03 15.15
CA HIS A 46 0.30 4.75 15.64
C HIS A 46 1.67 4.42 15.05
N LYS A 47 2.51 3.74 15.84
CA LYS A 47 3.82 3.27 15.36
C LYS A 47 3.61 2.36 14.15
N ILE A 48 4.10 2.80 13.00
CA ILE A 48 4.22 1.95 11.82
C ILE A 48 5.21 0.86 12.17
N ARG A 49 4.72 -0.37 12.28
CA ARG A 49 5.57 -1.55 12.42
C ARG A 49 6.06 -1.94 11.02
N GLY A 50 7.30 -2.41 10.90
CA GLY A 50 7.90 -2.71 9.59
C GLY A 50 7.22 -3.87 8.87
N ASP A 51 6.55 -4.76 9.61
CA ASP A 51 5.74 -5.87 9.11
C ASP A 51 4.48 -5.41 8.37
N VAL A 52 4.00 -4.17 8.54
CA VAL A 52 2.80 -3.66 7.85
C VAL A 52 3.13 -2.76 6.66
N LEU A 53 4.41 -2.56 6.34
CA LEU A 53 4.81 -1.76 5.19
C LEU A 53 4.99 -2.67 3.97
N PRO A 54 4.32 -2.38 2.84
CA PRO A 54 4.54 -3.14 1.62
C PRO A 54 5.91 -2.85 1.01
N ASP A 55 6.44 -3.85 0.33
CA ASP A 55 7.63 -3.74 -0.50
C ASP A 55 7.32 -3.08 -1.84
N ASN A 56 8.37 -2.63 -2.54
CA ASN A 56 8.18 -1.93 -3.80
C ASN A 56 7.49 -2.82 -4.85
N SER A 57 7.76 -4.13 -4.88
CA SER A 57 7.13 -5.07 -5.81
C SER A 57 5.62 -5.20 -5.57
N GLU A 58 5.17 -5.25 -4.32
CA GLU A 58 3.73 -5.30 -3.99
C GLU A 58 3.02 -4.00 -4.42
N ILE A 59 3.70 -2.87 -4.24
CA ILE A 59 3.19 -1.57 -4.71
C ILE A 59 3.14 -1.53 -6.23
N GLU A 60 4.16 -2.01 -6.94
CA GLU A 60 4.18 -2.07 -8.40
C GLU A 60 3.04 -2.93 -8.97
N GLU A 61 2.75 -4.07 -8.34
CA GLU A 61 1.62 -4.92 -8.70
C GLU A 61 0.30 -4.15 -8.51
N SER A 62 0.13 -3.50 -7.36
CA SER A 62 -1.05 -2.68 -7.07
C SER A 62 -1.19 -1.50 -8.06
N VAL A 63 -0.09 -0.85 -8.45
CA VAL A 63 -0.08 0.22 -9.47
C VAL A 63 -0.52 -0.32 -10.81
N ARG A 64 -0.02 -1.48 -11.21
CA ARG A 64 -0.38 -2.11 -12.48
C ARG A 64 -1.85 -2.48 -12.50
N GLU A 65 -2.37 -3.06 -11.42
CA GLU A 65 -3.78 -3.42 -11.28
C GLU A 65 -4.67 -2.17 -11.28
N TYR A 66 -4.27 -1.13 -10.53
CA TYR A 66 -4.96 0.16 -10.53
C TYR A 66 -5.01 0.77 -11.94
N ASN A 67 -3.89 0.80 -12.66
CA ASN A 67 -3.84 1.29 -14.04
C ASN A 67 -4.69 0.44 -14.99
N ALA A 68 -4.72 -0.88 -14.81
CA ALA A 68 -5.56 -1.76 -15.61
C ALA A 68 -7.06 -1.52 -15.37
N ILE A 69 -7.45 -1.08 -14.18
CA ILE A 69 -8.86 -0.79 -13.85
C ILE A 69 -9.28 0.61 -14.30
N PHE A 70 -8.42 1.62 -14.11
CA PHE A 70 -8.78 3.03 -14.28
C PHE A 70 -8.23 3.69 -15.56
N PHE A 71 -7.18 3.12 -16.17
CA PHE A 71 -6.43 3.73 -17.28
C PHE A 71 -6.22 2.77 -18.48
N ALA A 72 -6.96 1.66 -18.57
CA ALA A 72 -6.81 0.66 -19.63
C ALA A 72 -7.56 0.98 -20.95
N ASP A 73 -7.83 2.25 -21.23
CA ASP A 73 -8.51 2.72 -22.45
C ASP A 73 -7.52 3.06 -23.58
#